data_AF-M1A6I7-F1
#
_entry.id   AF-M1A6I7-F1
#
_cell.length_a   1.000
_cell.length_b   1.000
_cell.length_c   1.000
_cell.angle_alpha   90.00
_cell.angle_beta   90.00
_cell.angle_gamma   90.00
#
_symmetry.space_group_name_H-M   'P 1'
#
loop_
_entity.id
_entity.type
_entity.pdbx_description
1 polymer ?
#
loop_
_entity_poly.entity_id
_entity_poly.type
_entity_poly.pdbx_seq_one_letter_code
_entity_poly.pdbx_strand_id
1 'polypeptide(L)'
;MADSANSKNYGVPIYGAGWVPPNALRSAVEPSADDEKDDGDKSSPSAPGNYVVLSGGGGEGNIGIRNALIVAQFDYDSNVLSDEPVARLGTGGDLPYRMAVHPGGEGLICSLPKSCRWFDWDFQTTENRSLGLRSSEKVLEPLEDVGQQLALTFNNEGSLLAVGGEVDIFP
;
A
#
# COMPACT_ATOMS: atom_id res chain seq x y z
N MET A 1 -25.32 14.58 -16.36
CA MET A 1 -24.71 13.42 -15.68
C MET A 1 -24.40 13.88 -14.27
N ALA A 2 -24.97 13.24 -13.26
CA ALA A 2 -24.74 13.66 -11.88
C ALA A 2 -23.27 13.39 -11.54
N ASP A 3 -22.52 14.45 -11.25
CA ASP A 3 -21.20 14.36 -10.64
C ASP A 3 -21.35 13.56 -9.34
N SER A 4 -20.88 12.32 -9.34
CA SER A 4 -20.84 11.52 -8.12
C SER A 4 -19.82 12.15 -7.18
N ALA A 5 -20.32 12.95 -6.24
CA ALA A 5 -19.52 13.79 -5.34
C ALA A 5 -18.54 13.04 -4.42
N ASN A 6 -18.50 11.70 -4.47
CA ASN A 6 -17.58 10.88 -3.69
C ASN A 6 -16.93 9.77 -4.52
N SER A 7 -16.26 10.15 -5.59
CA SER A 7 -15.38 9.26 -6.35
C SER A 7 -14.13 10.02 -6.77
N LYS A 8 -12.99 9.32 -6.80
CA LYS A 8 -11.70 9.86 -7.26
C LYS A 8 -11.12 9.00 -8.37
N ASN A 9 -10.41 9.65 -9.29
CA ASN A 9 -9.74 8.99 -10.40
C ASN A 9 -8.24 9.27 -10.29
N TYR A 10 -7.45 8.21 -10.11
CA TYR A 10 -5.99 8.29 -10.03
C TYR A 10 -5.29 7.87 -11.33
N GLY A 11 -6.00 7.80 -12.45
CA GLY A 11 -5.41 7.60 -13.77
C GLY A 11 -4.84 6.19 -14.03
N VAL A 12 -5.19 5.20 -13.21
CA VAL A 12 -4.87 3.78 -13.46
C VAL A 12 -6.07 2.89 -13.11
N PRO A 13 -6.29 1.76 -13.81
CA PRO A 13 -7.21 0.74 -13.36
C PRO A 13 -6.82 0.20 -11.98
N ILE A 14 -7.79 0.01 -11.09
CA ILE A 14 -7.57 -0.47 -9.72
C ILE A 14 -8.15 -1.88 -9.57
N TYR A 15 -7.31 -2.82 -9.13
CA TYR A 15 -7.66 -4.24 -8.95
C TYR A 15 -7.66 -4.67 -7.48
N GLY A 16 -7.08 -3.87 -6.59
CA GLY A 16 -7.07 -4.09 -5.15
C GLY A 16 -7.15 -2.79 -4.37
N ALA A 17 -7.73 -2.86 -3.17
CA ALA A 17 -7.77 -1.78 -2.20
C ALA A 17 -7.60 -2.35 -0.79
N GLY A 18 -6.92 -1.63 0.10
CA GLY A 18 -6.73 -2.02 1.49
C GLY A 18 -6.46 -0.83 2.40
N TRP A 19 -7.01 -0.87 3.60
CA TRP A 19 -6.76 0.16 4.62
C TRP A 19 -5.38 -0.02 5.23
N VAL A 20 -4.68 1.08 5.47
CA VAL A 20 -3.45 1.08 6.28
C VAL A 20 -3.84 0.96 7.75
N PRO A 21 -3.37 -0.08 8.48
CA PRO A 21 -3.72 -0.25 9.89
C PRO A 21 -3.20 0.92 10.73
N PRO A 22 -3.96 1.39 11.74
CA PRO A 22 -3.52 2.47 12.63
C PRO A 22 -2.17 2.19 13.33
N ASN A 23 -1.87 0.92 13.59
CA ASN A 23 -0.62 0.50 14.22
C ASN A 23 0.61 0.78 13.34
N ALA A 24 0.48 0.73 12.01
CA ALA A 24 1.54 1.12 11.09
C ALA A 24 1.92 2.59 11.31
N LEU A 25 0.91 3.45 11.47
CA LEU A 25 1.10 4.89 11.60
C LEU A 25 1.73 5.26 12.94
N ARG A 26 1.39 4.55 14.02
CA ARG A 26 1.94 4.75 15.36
C ARG A 26 3.42 4.42 15.45
N SER A 27 3.87 3.35 14.79
CA SER A 27 5.28 2.96 14.76
C SER A 27 6.19 4.03 14.17
N ALA A 28 5.65 4.95 13.36
CA ALA A 28 6.38 6.08 12.80
C ALA A 28 6.34 7.35 13.68
N VAL A 29 5.54 7.38 14.76
CA VAL A 29 5.48 8.52 15.71
C VAL A 29 6.47 8.36 16.85
N GLU A 30 6.93 7.14 17.14
CA GLU A 30 7.87 6.88 18.24
C GLU A 30 9.17 7.68 18.01
N PRO A 31 9.53 8.63 18.90
CA PRO A 31 10.77 9.37 18.79
C PRO A 31 11.95 8.40 18.99
N SER A 32 12.94 8.47 18.11
CA SER A 32 14.26 7.90 18.39
C SER A 32 14.77 8.47 19.72
N ALA A 33 15.30 7.61 20.58
CA ALA A 33 15.71 7.92 21.96
C ALA A 33 16.88 8.94 22.09
N ASP A 34 17.26 9.62 21.01
CA ASP A 34 18.39 10.56 20.97
C ASP A 34 17.97 12.05 21.03
N ASP A 35 16.67 12.37 21.00
CA ASP A 35 16.17 13.75 21.07
C ASP A 35 15.70 14.15 22.49
N GLU A 36 16.52 13.91 23.50
CA GLU A 36 16.38 14.59 24.79
C GLU A 36 17.23 15.86 24.80
N LYS A 37 16.62 16.97 24.35
CA LYS A 37 16.68 18.35 24.91
C LYS A 37 16.30 19.37 23.83
N ASP A 38 15.05 19.85 23.86
CA ASP A 38 14.79 21.28 23.71
C ASP A 38 13.38 21.63 24.20
N ASP A 39 13.31 22.56 25.15
CA ASP A 39 12.09 23.16 25.68
C ASP A 39 11.65 24.27 24.72
N GLY A 40 10.58 24.04 23.95
CA GLY A 40 10.03 25.07 23.08
C GLY A 40 8.84 24.60 22.25
N ASP A 41 7.64 24.85 22.76
CA ASP A 41 6.37 25.00 22.02
C ASP A 41 6.15 24.00 20.86
N LYS A 42 6.04 22.71 21.18
CA LYS A 42 5.68 21.68 20.20
C LYS A 42 4.19 21.75 19.92
N SER A 43 3.83 22.42 18.83
CA SER A 43 2.54 22.24 18.14
C SER A 43 2.21 20.75 18.12
N SER A 44 1.03 20.40 18.64
CA SER A 44 0.62 19.00 18.78
C SER A 44 0.81 18.27 17.44
N PRO A 45 1.44 17.08 17.39
CA PRO A 45 1.56 16.37 16.13
C PRO A 45 0.15 16.13 15.60
N SER A 46 -0.15 16.71 14.44
CA SER A 46 -1.41 16.48 13.73
C SER A 46 -1.67 14.98 13.68
N ALA A 47 -2.88 14.55 14.07
CA ALA A 47 -3.23 13.13 14.11
C ALA A 47 -2.80 12.44 12.81
N PRO A 48 -2.19 11.25 12.87
CA PRO A 48 -1.78 10.55 11.66
C PRO A 48 -3.00 10.35 10.76
N GLY A 49 -2.90 10.81 9.52
CA GLY A 49 -3.99 10.71 8.54
C GLY A 49 -4.42 9.26 8.31
N ASN A 50 -5.65 9.05 7.85
CA ASN A 50 -6.10 7.71 7.45
C ASN A 50 -5.74 7.49 6.00
N TYR A 51 -5.26 6.29 5.66
CA TYR A 51 -4.76 6.01 4.33
C TYR A 51 -5.36 4.74 3.76
N VAL A 52 -5.58 4.76 2.45
CA VAL A 52 -5.96 3.61 1.63
C VAL A 52 -4.84 3.35 0.65
N VAL A 53 -4.39 2.10 0.56
CA VAL A 53 -3.52 1.64 -0.52
C VAL A 53 -4.38 1.04 -1.62
N LEU A 54 -4.03 1.35 -2.86
CA LEU A 54 -4.66 0.85 -4.06
C LEU A 54 -3.59 0.18 -4.94
N SER A 55 -3.94 -0.94 -5.57
CA SER A 55 -3.04 -1.64 -6.49
C SER A 55 -3.68 -1.74 -7.87
N GLY A 56 -2.90 -1.47 -8.92
CA GLY A 56 -3.33 -1.77 -10.27
C GLY A 56 -2.43 -1.21 -11.36
N GLY A 57 -2.98 -1.08 -12.57
CA GLY A 57 -2.19 -0.75 -13.75
C GLY A 57 -2.74 -1.24 -15.08
N GLY A 58 -2.00 -0.96 -16.15
CA GLY A 58 -2.34 -1.32 -17.52
C GLY A 58 -1.90 -2.71 -17.97
N GLY A 59 -1.16 -3.47 -17.16
CA GLY A 59 -0.66 -4.80 -17.52
C GLY A 59 0.64 -4.78 -18.34
N GLU A 60 0.95 -5.90 -18.99
CA GLU A 60 2.27 -6.19 -19.60
C GLU A 60 2.56 -5.42 -20.90
N GLY A 61 1.63 -4.60 -21.39
CA GLY A 61 1.80 -3.87 -22.66
C GLY A 61 2.61 -2.56 -22.58
N ASN A 62 2.77 -1.97 -21.40
CA ASN A 62 3.36 -0.63 -21.20
C ASN A 62 2.80 0.47 -22.15
N ILE A 63 1.56 0.30 -22.63
CA ILE A 63 0.92 1.19 -23.60
C ILE A 63 0.28 2.36 -22.84
N GLY A 64 1.11 3.25 -22.28
CA GLY A 64 0.71 4.53 -21.70
C GLY A 64 0.27 4.52 -20.22
N ILE A 65 -0.29 3.42 -19.70
CA ILE A 65 -0.72 3.32 -18.30
C ILE A 65 0.28 2.49 -17.49
N ARG A 66 0.90 3.11 -16.48
CA ARG A 66 1.90 2.45 -15.61
C ARG A 66 1.25 1.55 -14.57
N ASN A 67 1.90 0.44 -14.25
CA ASN A 67 1.58 -0.38 -13.09
C ASN A 67 2.11 0.29 -11.81
N ALA A 68 1.26 0.37 -10.78
CA ALA A 68 1.60 1.10 -9.57
C ALA A 68 0.82 0.62 -8.34
N LEU A 69 1.46 0.85 -7.18
CA LEU A 69 0.80 0.98 -5.89
C LEU A 69 0.60 2.46 -5.60
N ILE A 70 -0.58 2.81 -5.13
CA ILE A 70 -1.00 4.18 -4.87
C ILE A 70 -1.43 4.27 -3.42
N VAL A 71 -0.97 5.30 -2.72
CA VAL A 71 -1.46 5.65 -1.39
C VAL A 71 -2.29 6.91 -1.53
N ALA A 72 -3.52 6.87 -1.03
CA ALA A 72 -4.42 8.01 -0.97
C ALA A 72 -4.79 8.29 0.50
N GLN A 73 -4.94 9.55 0.84
CA GLN A 73 -5.45 9.93 2.15
C GLN A 73 -6.97 9.87 2.12
N PHE A 74 -7.57 9.42 3.21
CA PHE A 74 -9.00 9.41 3.43
C PHE A 74 -9.33 10.28 4.63
N ASP A 75 -10.27 11.20 4.44
CA ASP A 75 -10.83 12.00 5.50
C ASP A 75 -12.20 11.43 5.91
N TYR A 76 -12.32 10.96 7.16
CA TYR A 76 -13.56 10.42 7.69
C TYR A 76 -14.63 11.50 7.93
N ASP A 77 -14.22 12.74 8.23
CA ASP A 77 -15.16 13.82 8.55
C ASP A 77 -15.89 14.29 7.29
N SER A 78 -15.15 14.46 6.20
CA SER A 78 -15.72 14.77 4.88
C SER A 78 -16.14 13.54 4.07
N ASN A 79 -15.74 12.34 4.48
CA ASN A 79 -15.96 11.06 3.80
C ASN A 79 -15.41 11.07 2.35
N VAL A 80 -14.23 11.64 2.14
CA VAL A 80 -13.64 11.86 0.81
C VAL A 80 -12.19 11.39 0.78
N LEU A 81 -11.82 10.78 -0.35
CA LEU A 81 -10.42 10.50 -0.70
C LEU A 81 -9.73 11.78 -1.20
N SER A 82 -8.43 11.92 -0.97
CA SER A 82 -7.64 13.03 -1.50
C SER A 82 -7.73 13.13 -3.02
N ASP A 83 -7.75 14.36 -3.55
CA ASP A 83 -7.81 14.61 -5.00
C ASP A 83 -6.62 14.00 -5.72
N GLU A 84 -5.43 14.18 -5.16
CA GLU A 84 -4.19 13.57 -5.63
C GLU A 84 -3.72 12.48 -4.66
N PRO A 85 -3.05 11.43 -5.15
CA PRO A 85 -2.44 10.44 -4.28
C PRO A 85 -1.29 11.05 -3.47
N VAL A 86 -1.16 10.66 -2.20
CA VAL A 86 -0.04 11.10 -1.36
C VAL A 86 1.27 10.42 -1.74
N ALA A 87 1.19 9.22 -2.33
CA ALA A 87 2.35 8.54 -2.88
C ALA A 87 1.98 7.62 -4.04
N ARG A 88 2.94 7.42 -4.94
CA ARG A 88 2.85 6.45 -6.03
C ARG A 88 4.17 5.70 -6.15
N LEU A 89 4.11 4.38 -6.04
CA LEU A 89 5.23 3.48 -6.29
C LEU A 89 4.98 2.70 -7.59
N GLY A 90 5.82 2.91 -8.60
CA GLY A 90 5.75 2.15 -9.84
C GLY A 90 6.31 0.74 -9.68
N THR A 91 5.63 -0.25 -10.24
CA THR A 91 6.07 -1.67 -10.23
C THR A 91 6.70 -2.11 -11.57
N GLY A 92 6.94 -1.15 -12.48
CA GLY A 92 7.48 -1.44 -13.81
C GLY A 92 6.48 -2.20 -14.69
N GLY A 93 6.96 -3.24 -15.38
CA GLY A 93 6.11 -4.12 -16.20
C GLY A 93 5.22 -5.07 -15.39
N ASP A 94 5.51 -5.24 -14.10
CA ASP A 94 4.80 -6.19 -13.25
C ASP A 94 3.50 -5.58 -12.73
N LEU A 95 2.36 -6.17 -13.09
CA LEU A 95 1.06 -5.71 -12.63
C LEU A 95 0.78 -6.18 -11.19
N PRO A 96 0.55 -5.28 -10.21
CA PRO A 96 0.13 -5.66 -8.86
C PRO A 96 -1.37 -5.97 -8.83
N TYR A 97 -1.69 -7.21 -9.19
CA TYR A 97 -3.06 -7.64 -9.46
C TYR A 97 -3.90 -7.83 -8.20
N ARG A 98 -3.30 -8.39 -7.15
CA ARG A 98 -3.90 -8.56 -5.83
C ARG A 98 -2.96 -8.06 -4.76
N MET A 99 -3.50 -7.65 -3.63
CA MET A 99 -2.71 -7.34 -2.44
C MET A 99 -3.40 -7.76 -1.17
N ALA A 100 -2.60 -7.95 -0.13
CA ALA A 100 -3.06 -8.06 1.24
C ALA A 100 -2.21 -7.16 2.14
N VAL A 101 -2.86 -6.30 2.91
CA VAL A 101 -2.20 -5.46 3.92
C VAL A 101 -2.06 -6.27 5.20
N HIS A 102 -0.87 -6.27 5.79
CA HIS A 102 -0.62 -7.02 7.02
C HIS A 102 -1.37 -6.37 8.20
N PRO A 103 -2.20 -7.11 8.95
CA PRO A 103 -3.06 -6.52 9.99
C PRO A 103 -2.28 -5.89 11.14
N GLY A 104 -1.05 -6.37 11.42
CA GLY A 104 -0.14 -5.77 12.39
C GLY A 104 0.44 -4.41 11.97
N GLY A 105 0.29 -4.02 10.69
CA GLY A 105 0.83 -2.76 10.17
C GLY A 105 2.28 -2.83 9.70
N GLU A 106 2.83 -4.02 9.46
CA GLU A 106 4.24 -4.20 9.04
C GLU A 106 4.47 -3.78 7.58
N GLY A 107 3.46 -3.90 6.73
CA GLY A 107 3.59 -3.65 5.30
C GLY A 107 2.44 -4.28 4.54
N LEU A 108 2.67 -4.55 3.26
CA LEU A 108 1.72 -5.28 2.41
C LEU A 108 2.44 -6.19 1.43
N ILE A 109 1.75 -7.23 0.99
CA ILE A 109 2.22 -8.12 -0.07
C ILE A 109 1.36 -7.93 -1.32
N CYS A 110 1.98 -7.90 -2.49
CA CYS A 110 1.27 -7.91 -3.77
C CYS A 110 1.58 -9.16 -4.57
N SER A 111 0.56 -9.70 -5.22
CA SER A 111 0.75 -10.68 -6.29
C SER A 111 1.06 -9.96 -7.59
N LEU A 112 2.18 -10.37 -8.17
CA LEU A 112 2.69 -9.96 -9.46
C LEU A 112 2.67 -11.17 -10.41
N PRO A 113 2.91 -10.98 -11.72
CA PRO A 113 2.79 -12.07 -12.69
C PRO A 113 3.64 -13.31 -12.39
N LYS A 114 4.82 -13.12 -11.77
CA LYS A 114 5.79 -14.19 -11.51
C LYS A 114 6.08 -14.44 -10.04
N SER A 115 5.68 -13.54 -9.14
CA SER A 115 5.99 -13.68 -7.73
C SER A 115 5.04 -12.88 -6.84
N CYS A 116 5.08 -13.13 -5.54
CA CYS A 116 4.50 -12.22 -4.56
C CYS A 116 5.61 -11.43 -3.85
N ARG A 117 5.56 -10.10 -3.94
CA ARG A 117 6.58 -9.22 -3.35
C ARG A 117 6.04 -8.43 -2.17
N TRP A 118 6.87 -8.27 -1.15
CA TRP A 118 6.59 -7.47 0.03
C TRP A 118 6.99 -6.00 -0.18
N PHE A 119 6.17 -5.09 0.32
CA PHE A 119 6.38 -3.66 0.31
C PHE A 119 6.27 -3.11 1.73
N ASP A 120 7.28 -2.33 2.11
CA ASP A 120 7.33 -1.67 3.41
C ASP A 120 6.71 -0.28 3.31
N TRP A 121 6.17 0.18 4.44
CA TRP A 121 5.77 1.58 4.59
C TRP A 121 7.01 2.48 4.58
N ASP A 122 6.91 3.60 3.87
CA ASP A 122 7.96 4.61 3.83
C ASP A 122 7.42 5.92 4.41
N PHE A 123 7.69 6.16 5.69
CA PHE A 123 7.18 7.34 6.39
C PHE A 123 8.14 8.51 6.21
N GLN A 124 7.68 9.58 5.57
CA GLN A 124 8.45 10.81 5.52
C GLN A 124 8.25 11.62 6.80
N THR A 125 9.36 12.04 7.41
CA THR A 125 9.40 12.81 8.66
C THR A 125 9.49 14.33 8.45
N THR A 126 9.44 14.80 7.20
CA THR A 126 9.40 16.24 6.89
C THR A 126 8.09 16.89 7.34
N GLU A 127 8.04 18.22 7.37
CA GLU A 127 6.92 19.05 7.89
C GLU A 127 5.51 18.59 7.48
N ASN A 128 5.36 18.01 6.29
CA ASN A 128 4.14 17.34 5.84
C ASN A 128 4.29 15.81 5.92
N ARG A 129 4.24 15.27 7.14
CA ARG A 129 4.35 13.83 7.42
C ARG A 129 3.42 13.02 6.52
N SER A 130 3.98 12.36 5.52
CA SER A 130 3.24 11.64 4.48
C SER A 130 3.65 10.17 4.45
N LEU A 131 2.70 9.31 4.04
CA LEU A 131 2.90 7.87 3.93
C LEU A 131 3.21 7.50 2.47
N GLY A 132 4.38 6.90 2.28
CA GLY A 132 4.82 6.26 1.05
C GLY A 132 4.90 4.74 1.14
N LEU A 133 5.40 4.15 0.06
CA LEU A 133 5.69 2.73 -0.07
C LEU A 133 7.06 2.56 -0.70
N ARG A 134 7.79 1.53 -0.27
CA ARG A 134 9.03 1.10 -0.90
C ARG A 134 9.03 -0.42 -1.10
N SER A 135 9.69 -0.87 -2.16
CA SER A 135 9.94 -2.30 -2.33
C SER A 135 10.82 -2.78 -1.19
N SER A 136 10.47 -3.91 -0.59
CA SER A 136 11.31 -4.52 0.43
C SER A 136 12.42 -5.35 -0.22
N GLU A 137 13.52 -5.52 0.51
CA GLU A 137 14.56 -6.51 0.20
C GLU A 137 14.18 -7.92 0.67
N LYS A 138 13.07 -8.05 1.43
CA LYS A 138 12.56 -9.33 1.90
C LYS A 138 12.13 -10.21 0.73
N VAL A 139 12.90 -11.27 0.49
CA VAL A 139 12.57 -12.32 -0.47
C VAL A 139 11.67 -13.35 0.20
N LEU A 140 10.53 -13.64 -0.42
CA LEU A 140 9.61 -14.68 0.02
C LEU A 140 9.80 -15.90 -0.88
N GLU A 141 10.88 -16.65 -0.67
CA GLU A 141 11.28 -17.76 -1.55
C GLU A 141 10.13 -18.72 -1.94
N PRO A 142 9.19 -19.10 -1.03
CA PRO A 142 8.07 -19.97 -1.41
C PRO A 142 7.05 -19.35 -2.37
N LEU A 143 7.15 -18.04 -2.63
CA LEU A 143 6.27 -17.25 -3.48
C LEU A 143 7.02 -16.64 -4.67
N GLU A 144 8.20 -17.13 -4.98
CA GLU A 144 8.91 -16.88 -6.24
C GLU A 144 8.49 -17.92 -7.28
N ASP A 145 8.35 -17.50 -8.54
CA ASP A 145 7.94 -18.33 -9.68
C ASP A 145 6.63 -19.12 -9.49
N VAL A 146 5.75 -18.68 -8.59
CA VAL A 146 4.45 -19.31 -8.29
C VAL A 146 3.33 -18.88 -9.25
N GLY A 147 3.65 -18.07 -10.26
CA GLY A 147 2.68 -17.43 -11.13
C GLY A 147 1.79 -16.42 -10.41
N GLN A 148 0.81 -15.89 -11.13
CA GLN A 148 -0.11 -14.89 -10.59
C GLN A 148 -1.08 -15.52 -9.59
N GLN A 149 -1.14 -14.94 -8.39
CA GLN A 149 -2.09 -15.28 -7.34
C GLN A 149 -3.36 -14.43 -7.48
N LEU A 150 -4.51 -15.09 -7.53
CA LEU A 150 -5.83 -14.47 -7.62
C LEU A 150 -6.43 -14.10 -6.26
N ALA A 151 -5.91 -14.71 -5.18
CA ALA A 151 -6.28 -14.44 -3.81
C ALA A 151 -5.04 -14.35 -2.91
N LEU A 152 -5.04 -13.35 -2.02
CA LEU A 152 -4.05 -13.14 -0.97
C LEU A 152 -4.80 -12.69 0.29
N THR A 153 -4.57 -13.33 1.43
CA THR A 153 -5.15 -12.87 2.70
C THR A 153 -4.34 -13.34 3.90
N PHE A 154 -4.19 -12.46 4.89
CA PHE A 154 -3.61 -12.83 6.18
C PHE A 154 -4.70 -13.35 7.13
N ASN A 155 -4.32 -14.19 8.09
CA ASN A 155 -5.13 -14.38 9.28
C ASN A 155 -5.20 -13.09 10.10
N ASN A 156 -6.06 -13.06 11.12
CA ASN A 156 -6.27 -11.87 11.96
C ASN A 156 -4.99 -11.44 12.70
N GLU A 157 -4.15 -12.40 13.09
CA GLU A 157 -2.87 -12.11 13.76
C GLU A 157 -1.76 -11.65 12.80
N GLY A 158 -1.90 -11.86 11.49
CA GLY A 158 -0.87 -11.58 10.48
C GLY A 158 0.22 -12.66 10.37
N SER A 159 0.25 -13.64 11.27
CA SER A 159 1.28 -14.68 11.31
C SER A 159 1.23 -15.70 10.16
N LEU A 160 0.08 -15.82 9.48
CA LEU A 160 -0.13 -16.76 8.38
C LEU A 160 -0.68 -16.02 7.16
N LEU A 161 -0.17 -16.36 5.98
CA LEU A 161 -0.63 -15.88 4.69
C LEU A 161 -1.20 -17.04 3.89
N ALA A 162 -2.45 -16.92 3.46
CA ALA A 162 -3.05 -17.79 2.47
C ALA A 162 -2.94 -17.16 1.08
N VAL A 163 -2.49 -17.96 0.12
CA VAL A 163 -2.37 -17.59 -1.30
C VAL A 163 -3.15 -18.57 -2.16
N GLY A 164 -3.73 -18.09 -3.25
CA GLY A 164 -4.44 -18.94 -4.21
C GLY A 164 -4.26 -18.42 -5.62
N GLY A 165 -3.54 -19.19 -6.44
CA GLY A 165 -3.30 -18.92 -7.85
C GLY A 165 -4.16 -19.78 -8.77
N GLU A 166 -3.97 -19.59 -10.06
CA GLU A 166 -4.49 -20.52 -11.06
C GLU A 166 -3.64 -21.79 -11.06
N VAL A 167 -4.30 -22.93 -11.22
CA VAL A 167 -3.60 -24.16 -11.57
C VAL A 167 -3.46 -24.14 -13.08
N ASP A 168 -2.24 -24.22 -13.59
CA ASP A 168 -2.03 -24.54 -14.99
C ASP A 168 -2.52 -25.98 -15.23
N ILE A 169 -3.80 -26.13 -15.58
CA ILE A 169 -4.40 -27.43 -15.91
C ILE A 169 -4.05 -27.74 -17.37
N PHE A 170 -2.78 -27.97 -17.69
CA PHE A 170 -2.40 -28.63 -18.94
C PHE A 170 -1.20 -29.59 -18.75
N PRO A 171 -1.28 -30.82 -19.30
CA PRO A 171 -0.31 -31.91 -19.11
C PRO A 171 0.99 -31.75 -19.89
#